data_AF-A0A557SYU3-F1
#
_entry.id   AF-A0A557SYU3-F1
#
_cell.length_a   1.000
_cell.length_b   1.000
_cell.length_c   1.000
_cell.angle_alpha   90.00
_cell.angle_beta   90.00
_cell.angle_gamma   90.00
#
_symmetry.space_group_name_H-M   'P 1'
#
loop_
_entity.id
_entity.type
_entity.pdbx_description
1 polymer ?
#
loop_
_entity_poly.entity_id
_entity_poly.type
_entity_poly.pdbx_seq_one_letter_code
_entity_poly.pdbx_strand_id
1 'polypeptide(L)'
;MAFINGMEWIIIILVIVVIFFGAKKIPELARSMGRATSEFQKARVEAKRSLANDSSSGQDKSQQSIDREKLESIAETLGVDYSNKDDKDLKNAIDEELKKQDTPK
;
A
#
# COMPACT_ATOMS: atom_id res chain seq x y z
N MET A 1 54.91 7.97 9.31
CA MET A 1 53.94 8.43 8.28
C MET A 1 52.56 8.32 8.90
N ALA A 2 51.76 9.39 8.88
CA ALA A 2 50.42 9.37 9.47
C ALA A 2 49.51 8.45 8.64
N PHE A 3 48.84 7.51 9.29
CA PHE A 3 47.82 6.68 8.66
C PHE A 3 46.58 7.53 8.44
N ILE A 4 46.39 7.98 7.20
CA ILE A 4 45.17 8.66 6.76
C ILE A 4 44.05 7.64 6.81
N ASN A 5 43.19 7.74 7.81
CA ASN A 5 42.05 6.85 7.99
C ASN A 5 40.91 7.27 7.02
N GLY A 6 40.00 6.35 6.67
CA GLY A 6 38.89 6.63 5.75
C GLY A 6 38.01 7.84 6.14
N MET A 7 37.98 8.19 7.43
CA MET A 7 37.31 9.41 7.92
C MET A 7 37.90 10.71 7.35
N GLU A 8 39.20 10.75 7.08
CA GLU A 8 39.87 11.93 6.51
C GLU A 8 39.43 12.18 5.07
N TRP A 9 39.28 11.12 4.27
CA TRP A 9 38.71 11.20 2.93
C TRP A 9 37.27 11.72 2.93
N ILE A 10 36.45 11.27 3.88
CA ILE A 10 35.07 11.76 4.04
C ILE A 10 35.05 13.26 4.34
N ILE A 11 35.93 13.73 5.24
CA ILE A 11 36.03 15.16 5.58
C ILE A 11 36.48 15.98 4.37
N ILE A 12 37.48 15.51 3.60
CA ILE A 12 37.95 16.19 2.39
C ILE A 12 36.81 16.36 1.38
N ILE A 13 36.05 15.30 1.12
CA ILE A 13 34.90 15.34 0.20
C ILE A 13 33.84 16.34 0.70
N LEU A 14 33.56 16.33 2.00
CA LEU A 14 32.58 17.25 2.61
C LEU A 14 33.01 18.71 2.45
N VAL A 15 34.30 19.02 2.67
CA VAL A 15 34.87 20.36 2.47
C VAL A 15 34.74 20.80 1.01
N ILE A 16 35.06 19.92 0.06
CA ILE A 16 34.89 20.20 -1.37
C ILE A 16 33.43 20.54 -1.68
N VAL A 17 32.48 19.71 -1.24
CA VAL A 17 31.04 19.95 -1.44
C VAL A 17 30.62 21.29 -0.82
N VAL A 18 31.12 21.63 0.37
CA VAL A 18 30.82 22.91 1.03
C VAL A 18 31.42 24.12 0.30
N ILE A 19 32.56 23.99 -0.38
CA ILE A 19 33.12 25.08 -1.18
C ILE A 19 32.29 25.32 -2.44
N PHE A 20 31.90 24.25 -3.15
CA PHE A 20 31.12 24.36 -4.39
C PHE A 20 29.67 24.78 -4.14
N PHE A 21 29.01 24.19 -3.14
CA PHE A 21 27.61 24.45 -2.84
C PHE A 21 27.43 25.55 -1.79
N GLY A 22 28.43 25.81 -0.94
CA GLY A 22 28.34 26.74 0.17
C GLY A 22 27.79 26.09 1.45
N ALA A 23 28.37 26.42 2.61
CA ALA A 23 27.98 25.87 3.91
C ALA A 23 26.49 26.10 4.28
N LYS A 24 25.86 27.13 3.69
CA LYS A 24 24.45 27.46 3.90
C LYS A 24 23.48 26.56 3.12
N LYS A 25 23.93 25.87 2.05
CA LYS A 25 23.03 25.08 1.20
C LYS A 25 22.64 23.74 1.81
N ILE A 26 23.54 23.08 2.52
CA ILE A 26 23.22 21.82 3.21
C ILE A 26 22.07 21.99 4.23
N PRO A 27 22.09 22.96 5.17
CA PRO A 27 20.98 23.15 6.10
C PRO A 27 19.69 23.66 5.42
N GLU A 28 19.80 24.42 4.33
CA GLU A 28 18.65 24.87 3.53
C GLU A 28 17.95 23.70 2.81
N LEU A 29 18.73 22.81 2.20
CA LEU A 29 18.24 21.56 1.60
C LEU A 29 17.63 20.63 2.65
N ALA A 30 18.27 20.44 3.80
CA ALA A 30 17.70 19.64 4.88
C ALA A 30 16.36 20.19 5.39
N ARG A 31 16.25 21.52 5.53
CA ARG A 31 14.99 22.18 5.95
C ARG A 31 13.88 22.04 4.90
N SER A 32 14.19 22.26 3.62
CA SER A 32 13.19 22.13 2.55
C SER A 32 12.75 20.68 2.35
N MET A 33 13.69 19.72 2.35
CA MET A 33 13.41 18.30 2.27
C MET A 33 12.63 17.79 3.50
N GLY A 34 12.96 18.30 4.69
CA GLY A 34 12.23 17.98 5.93
C GLY A 34 10.79 18.50 5.91
N ARG A 35 10.58 19.74 5.42
CA ARG A 35 9.23 20.29 5.21
C ARG A 35 8.44 19.48 4.20
N ALA A 36 9.03 19.18 3.04
CA ALA A 36 8.39 18.35 2.02
C ALA A 36 7.97 17.00 2.62
N THR A 37 8.90 16.27 3.26
CA THR A 37 8.62 14.97 3.90
C THR A 37 7.52 15.09 4.96
N SER A 38 7.51 16.15 5.76
CA SER A 38 6.46 16.39 6.77
C SER A 38 5.09 16.57 6.13
N GLU A 39 4.98 17.40 5.09
CA GLU A 39 3.73 17.61 4.36
C GLU A 39 3.27 16.34 3.63
N PHE A 40 4.19 15.60 3.02
CA PHE A 40 3.88 14.28 2.43
C PHE A 40 3.33 13.30 3.47
N GLN A 41 3.92 13.24 4.67
CA GLN A 41 3.43 12.36 5.73
C GLN A 41 2.04 12.79 6.24
N LYS A 42 1.79 14.10 6.41
CA LYS A 42 0.47 14.62 6.75
C LYS A 42 -0.56 14.24 5.69
N ALA A 43 -0.25 14.48 4.42
CA ALA A 43 -1.12 14.13 3.30
C ALA A 43 -1.40 12.62 3.23
N ARG A 44 -0.41 11.77 3.53
CA ARG A 44 -0.62 10.31 3.62
C ARG A 44 -1.55 9.91 4.76
N VAL A 45 -1.41 10.55 5.94
CA VAL A 45 -2.29 10.29 7.10
C VAL A 45 -3.71 10.76 6.81
N GLU A 46 -3.85 11.94 6.23
CA GLU A 46 -5.15 12.50 5.82
C GLU A 46 -5.80 11.63 4.75
N ALA A 47 -5.08 11.22 3.70
CA ALA A 47 -5.59 10.31 2.68
C ALA A 47 -6.08 8.98 3.27
N LYS A 48 -5.33 8.39 4.21
CA LYS A 48 -5.77 7.19 4.92
C LYS A 48 -7.02 7.43 5.78
N ARG A 49 -7.11 8.59 6.42
CA ARG A 49 -8.26 8.96 7.25
C ARG A 49 -9.50 9.25 6.42
N SER A 50 -9.36 9.89 5.27
CA SER A 50 -10.45 10.10 4.31
C SER A 50 -10.95 8.78 3.75
N LEU A 51 -10.06 7.85 3.39
CA LEU A 51 -10.47 6.50 2.96
C LEU A 51 -11.20 5.72 4.07
N ALA A 52 -10.72 5.81 5.32
CA ALA A 52 -11.35 5.15 6.46
C ALA A 52 -12.70 5.81 6.86
N ASN A 53 -12.79 7.14 6.75
CA ASN A 53 -14.01 7.89 7.02
C ASN A 53 -15.04 7.76 5.90
N ASP A 54 -14.65 7.77 4.61
CA ASP A 54 -15.56 7.47 3.49
C ASP A 54 -16.09 6.03 3.57
N SER A 55 -15.32 5.11 4.17
CA SER A 55 -15.80 3.75 4.47
C SER A 55 -16.78 3.69 5.66
N SER A 56 -16.92 4.76 6.45
CA SER A 56 -17.76 4.81 7.66
C SER A 56 -18.83 5.92 7.66
N SER A 57 -18.81 6.85 6.70
CA SER A 57 -19.79 7.91 6.51
C SER A 57 -20.18 8.07 5.04
N GLY A 58 -20.87 7.06 4.50
CA GLY A 58 -21.39 7.10 3.15
C GLY A 58 -21.67 5.70 2.64
N GLN A 59 -22.94 5.38 2.45
CA GLN A 59 -23.33 4.20 1.71
C GLN A 59 -22.69 4.23 0.31
N ASP A 60 -22.16 3.07 -0.09
CA ASP A 60 -21.87 2.64 -1.46
C ASP A 60 -20.59 3.14 -2.16
N LYS A 61 -19.55 2.28 -2.16
CA LYS A 61 -18.81 1.81 -3.36
C LYS A 61 -17.62 0.92 -2.99
N SER A 62 -17.93 -0.28 -2.49
CA SER A 62 -17.07 -1.48 -2.55
C SER A 62 -17.75 -2.67 -1.83
N GLN A 63 -19.08 -2.71 -1.80
CA GLN A 63 -19.71 -3.99 -2.12
C GLN A 63 -19.37 -4.18 -3.59
N GLN A 64 -18.27 -4.87 -3.89
CA GLN A 64 -18.20 -5.56 -5.16
C GLN A 64 -19.39 -6.52 -5.08
N SER A 65 -20.54 -6.11 -5.59
CA SER A 65 -21.55 -7.03 -6.06
C SER A 65 -20.77 -7.89 -7.03
N ILE A 66 -20.31 -9.05 -6.56
CA ILE A 66 -19.91 -10.08 -7.48
C ILE A 66 -21.17 -10.28 -8.29
N ASP A 67 -21.15 -9.81 -9.53
CA ASP A 67 -22.28 -9.92 -10.44
C ASP A 67 -22.77 -11.36 -10.35
N ARG A 68 -24.07 -11.56 -10.13
CA ARG A 68 -24.63 -12.90 -9.93
C ARG A 68 -24.15 -13.87 -11.01
N GLU A 69 -24.02 -13.37 -12.24
CA GLU A 69 -23.42 -14.06 -13.39
C GLU A 69 -22.00 -14.63 -13.14
N LYS A 70 -21.14 -13.91 -12.41
CA LYS A 70 -19.81 -14.40 -12.01
C LYS A 70 -19.90 -15.47 -10.93
N LEU A 71 -20.81 -15.32 -9.95
CA LEU A 71 -21.04 -16.36 -8.94
C LEU A 71 -21.56 -17.64 -9.61
N GLU A 72 -22.46 -17.50 -10.58
CA GLU A 72 -23.01 -18.60 -11.38
C GLU A 72 -21.93 -19.27 -12.24
N SER A 73 -21.06 -18.50 -12.91
CA SER A 73 -19.94 -19.04 -13.69
C SER A 73 -18.94 -19.84 -12.84
N ILE A 74 -18.64 -19.34 -11.64
CA ILE A 74 -17.76 -20.04 -10.68
C ILE A 74 -18.46 -21.29 -10.14
N ALA A 75 -19.75 -21.19 -9.79
CA ALA A 75 -20.54 -22.32 -9.33
C ALA A 75 -20.64 -23.42 -10.38
N GLU A 76 -20.87 -23.06 -11.64
CA GLU A 76 -20.91 -24.02 -12.76
C GLU A 76 -19.55 -24.70 -12.98
N THR A 77 -18.45 -23.95 -12.86
CA THR A 77 -17.09 -24.52 -12.93
C THR A 77 -16.81 -25.49 -11.77
N LEU A 78 -17.35 -25.21 -10.59
CA LEU A 78 -17.19 -26.02 -9.38
C LEU A 78 -18.26 -27.12 -9.23
N GLY A 79 -19.24 -27.19 -10.12
CA GLY A 79 -20.36 -28.14 -10.02
C GLY A 79 -21.33 -27.88 -8.86
N VAL A 80 -21.41 -26.63 -8.38
CA VAL A 80 -22.29 -26.21 -7.28
C VAL A 80 -23.68 -25.85 -7.84
N ASP A 81 -24.75 -26.48 -7.33
CA ASP A 81 -26.12 -26.09 -7.68
C ASP A 81 -26.48 -24.71 -7.13
N TYR A 82 -26.90 -23.80 -8.02
CA TYR A 82 -27.16 -22.38 -7.74
C TYR A 82 -28.61 -21.94 -8.01
N SER A 83 -29.44 -22.76 -8.67
CA SER A 83 -30.77 -22.36 -9.18
C SER A 83 -31.76 -21.91 -8.09
N ASN A 84 -31.61 -22.42 -6.86
CA ASN A 84 -32.51 -22.13 -5.73
C ASN A 84 -31.80 -21.40 -4.58
N LYS A 85 -30.62 -20.81 -4.82
CA LYS A 85 -29.82 -20.14 -3.78
C LYS A 85 -29.87 -18.62 -3.93
N ASP A 86 -29.90 -17.94 -2.80
CA ASP A 86 -29.67 -16.49 -2.73
C ASP A 86 -28.18 -16.20 -2.91
N ASP A 87 -27.85 -14.98 -3.34
CA ASP A 87 -26.48 -14.58 -3.66
C ASP A 87 -25.50 -14.78 -2.48
N LYS A 88 -25.99 -14.63 -1.25
CA LYS A 88 -25.19 -14.90 -0.03
C LYS A 88 -24.92 -16.38 0.19
N ASP A 89 -25.93 -17.22 -0.01
CA ASP A 89 -25.82 -18.67 0.18
C ASP A 89 -25.02 -19.32 -0.94
N LEU A 90 -25.13 -18.79 -2.16
CA LEU A 90 -24.30 -19.19 -3.30
C LEU A 90 -22.83 -18.89 -3.04
N LYS A 91 -22.53 -17.69 -2.54
CA LYS A 91 -21.16 -17.31 -2.18
C LYS A 91 -20.58 -18.23 -1.11
N ASN A 92 -21.34 -18.52 -0.05
CA ASN A 92 -20.90 -19.43 1.00
C ASN A 92 -20.64 -20.85 0.47
N ALA A 93 -21.49 -21.35 -0.42
CA ALA A 93 -21.32 -22.67 -1.03
C ALA A 93 -20.07 -22.75 -1.92
N ILE A 94 -19.77 -21.70 -2.67
CA ILE A 94 -18.54 -21.58 -3.46
C ILE A 94 -17.31 -21.56 -2.55
N ASP A 95 -17.34 -20.75 -1.48
CA ASP A 95 -16.24 -20.65 -0.52
C ASP A 95 -15.98 -21.99 0.21
N GLU A 96 -17.03 -22.73 0.56
CA GLU A 96 -16.91 -24.08 1.13
C GLU A 96 -16.28 -25.08 0.17
N GLU A 97 -16.65 -25.05 -1.11
CA GLU A 97 -16.14 -25.98 -2.11
C GLU A 97 -14.70 -25.66 -2.52
N LEU A 98 -14.34 -24.38 -2.62
CA LEU A 98 -12.95 -23.92 -2.78
C LEU A 98 -12.05 -24.44 -1.65
N LYS A 99 -12.54 -24.36 -0.40
CA LYS A 99 -11.78 -24.84 0.77
C LYS A 99 -11.56 -26.35 0.77
N LYS A 100 -12.47 -27.15 0.19
CA LYS A 100 -12.27 -28.61 0.04
C LYS A 100 -11.24 -28.94 -1.04
N GLN A 101 -11.23 -28.19 -2.14
CA GLN A 101 -10.26 -28.35 -3.24
C GLN A 101 -8.84 -27.97 -2.82
N ASP A 102 -8.66 -26.96 -1.96
CA ASP A 102 -7.36 -26.48 -1.48
C ASP A 102 -6.78 -27.26 -0.29
N THR A 103 -7.45 -28.32 0.19
CA THR A 103 -6.84 -29.23 1.17
C THR A 103 -5.96 -30.24 0.43
N PRO A 104 -4.62 -30.13 0.46
CA PRO A 104 -3.76 -31.18 -0.06
C PRO A 104 -4.02 -32.46 0.75
N LYS A 105 -4.35 -33.53 0.03
CA LYS A 105 -4.40 -34.89 0.57
C LYS A 105 -2.99 -35.40 0.87
#